data_AF-A0A7J9NAN9-F1
#
_entry.id   AF-A0A7J9NAN9-F1
#
_cell.length_a   1.000
_cell.length_b   1.000
_cell.length_c   1.000
_cell.angle_alpha   90.00
_cell.angle_beta   90.00
_cell.angle_gamma   90.00
#
_symmetry.space_group_name_H-M   'P 1'
#
loop_
_entity.id
_entity.type
_entity.pdbx_description
1 polymer ?
#
loop_
_entity_poly.entity_id
_entity_poly.type
_entity_poly.pdbx_seq_one_letter_code
_entity_poly.pdbx_strand_id
1 'polypeptide(L)'
;MTNAWRQTRRMKRLAVGLSTTPEYIEWLSRRINDNILVRSQGDNQLSKKHVRVVPSELEIIKQDFERRNSKLEKKIKQMEEEKMNLKLDMDV
;
A
#
# COMPACT_ATOMS: atom_id res chain seq x y z
N MET A 1 10.43 -21.55 6.72
CA MET A 1 10.72 -20.23 6.12
C MET A 1 10.76 -19.18 7.22
N THR A 2 11.98 -18.82 7.64
CA THR A 2 12.20 -17.85 8.71
C THR A 2 11.76 -16.46 8.25
N ASN A 3 10.94 -15.82 9.08
CA ASN A 3 10.32 -14.54 8.80
C ASN A 3 11.40 -13.43 8.77
N ALA A 4 11.91 -13.11 7.58
CA ALA A 4 12.91 -12.06 7.35
C ALA A 4 12.54 -10.74 8.03
N TRP A 5 11.24 -10.43 8.11
CA TRP A 5 10.74 -9.24 8.82
C TRP A 5 11.03 -9.28 10.33
N ARG A 6 10.94 -10.46 10.96
CA ARG A 6 11.28 -10.63 12.39
C ARG A 6 12.77 -10.38 12.63
N GLN A 7 13.63 -10.78 11.69
CA GLN A 7 15.08 -10.56 11.78
C GLN A 7 15.44 -9.09 11.55
N THR A 8 14.89 -8.44 10.52
CA THR A 8 15.06 -7.01 10.25
C THR A 8 14.57 -6.15 11.43
N ARG A 9 13.43 -6.51 12.04
CA ARG A 9 12.92 -5.81 13.24
C ARG A 9 13.87 -5.92 14.44
N ARG A 10 14.50 -7.08 14.65
CA ARG A 10 15.49 -7.27 15.73
C ARG A 10 16.76 -6.44 15.48
N MET A 11 17.28 -6.45 14.25
CA MET A 11 18.46 -5.64 13.90
C MET A 11 18.20 -4.14 14.04
N LYS A 12 17.02 -3.65 13.61
CA LYS A 12 16.62 -2.25 13.82
C LYS A 12 16.51 -1.89 15.31
N ARG A 13 16.02 -2.79 16.16
CA ARG A 13 16.01 -2.57 17.62
C ARG A 13 17.42 -2.47 18.21
N LEU A 14 18.34 -3.33 17.78
CA LEU A 14 19.74 -3.29 18.23
C LEU A 14 20.46 -2.01 17.79
N ALA A 15 20.23 -1.57 16.54
CA ALA A 15 20.84 -0.34 16.02
C ALA A 15 20.31 0.94 16.72
N VAL A 16 19.01 0.97 17.07
CA VAL A 16 18.39 2.12 17.73
C VAL A 16 18.69 2.16 19.24
N GLY A 17 18.97 1.00 19.86
CA GLY A 17 19.19 0.86 21.31
C GLY A 17 20.44 1.53 21.88
N LEU A 18 21.38 2.00 21.04
CA LEU A 18 22.56 2.76 21.53
C LEU A 18 22.25 4.23 21.86
N SER A 19 21.12 4.76 21.39
CA SER A 19 20.78 6.19 21.49
C SER A 19 19.36 6.45 22.02
N THR A 20 18.69 5.42 22.57
CA THR A 20 17.32 5.57 23.07
C THR A 20 17.21 5.38 24.58
N THR A 21 16.49 6.30 25.20
CA THR A 21 16.09 6.30 26.61
C THR A 21 15.18 5.10 26.92
N PRO A 22 15.26 4.48 28.11
CA PRO A 22 14.43 3.34 28.52
C PRO A 22 12.92 3.58 28.31
N GLU A 23 12.47 4.82 28.48
CA GLU A 23 11.09 5.26 28.29
C GLU A 23 10.61 5.07 26.84
N TYR A 24 11.49 5.28 25.85
CA TYR A 24 11.17 5.05 24.45
C TYR A 24 11.00 3.56 24.13
N ILE A 25 11.79 2.70 24.78
CA ILE A 25 11.70 1.24 24.63
C ILE A 25 10.38 0.74 25.22
N GLU A 26 9.97 1.28 26.36
CA GLU A 26 8.70 0.95 26.99
C GLU A 26 7.51 1.44 26.12
N TRP A 27 7.56 2.68 25.64
CA TRP A 27 6.56 3.23 24.70
C TRP A 27 6.43 2.38 23.43
N LEU A 28 7.54 1.95 22.83
CA LEU A 28 7.54 1.10 21.65
C LEU A 28 6.98 -0.30 21.93
N SER A 29 7.22 -0.83 23.13
CA SER A 29 6.72 -2.15 23.54
C SER A 29 5.21 -2.13 23.82
N ARG A 30 4.69 -0.97 24.25
CA ARG A 30 3.25 -0.69 24.42
C ARG A 30 2.51 -0.43 23.10
N ARG A 31 3.21 -0.17 21.98
CA ARG A 31 2.61 -0.15 20.63
C ARG A 31 2.23 -1.56 20.20
N ILE A 32 1.08 -2.03 20.71
CA ILE A 32 0.27 -3.02 20.00
C ILE A 32 -0.11 -2.37 18.68
N ASN A 33 0.23 -3.02 17.57
CA ASN A 33 -0.06 -2.48 16.25
C ASN A 33 -1.55 -2.66 16.01
N ASP A 34 -2.35 -1.61 16.21
CA ASP A 34 -3.80 -1.62 15.96
C ASP A 34 -4.15 -1.94 14.49
N ASN A 35 -3.16 -1.91 13.59
CA ASN A 35 -3.29 -2.31 12.20
C ASN A 35 -3.18 -3.83 11.96
N ILE A 36 -2.90 -4.64 13.00
CA ILE A 36 -3.08 -6.08 12.90
C ILE A 36 -4.54 -6.32 13.26
N LEU A 37 -5.40 -6.40 12.24
CA LEU A 37 -6.71 -7.00 12.39
C LEU A 37 -6.49 -8.34 13.11
N VAL A 38 -6.89 -8.39 14.38
CA VAL A 38 -7.09 -9.65 15.07
C VAL A 38 -7.93 -10.48 14.11
N ARG A 39 -7.35 -11.56 13.60
CA ARG A 39 -8.06 -12.52 12.77
C ARG A 39 -9.12 -13.12 13.68
N SER A 40 -10.32 -12.52 13.72
CA SER A 40 -11.47 -13.04 14.44
C SER A 40 -11.81 -14.38 13.79
N GLN A 41 -11.24 -15.41 14.39
CA GLN A 41 -11.55 -16.79 14.12
C GLN A 41 -12.97 -17.03 14.65
N GLY A 42 -13.89 -17.31 13.73
CA GLY A 42 -15.28 -17.66 14.02
C GLY A 42 -16.19 -16.43 14.07
N ASP A 43 -16.82 -16.09 12.95
CA ASP A 43 -18.23 -16.46 12.80
C ASP A 43 -18.76 -16.08 11.43
N ASN A 44 -19.36 -17.08 10.80
CA ASN A 44 -19.95 -17.05 9.49
C ASN A 44 -21.24 -16.22 9.50
N GLN A 45 -21.57 -15.61 8.35
CA GLN A 45 -22.94 -15.26 7.94
C GLN A 45 -23.81 -14.50 8.96
N LEU A 46 -24.08 -13.20 8.75
CA LEU A 46 -25.42 -12.57 8.93
C LEU A 46 -25.36 -11.03 9.05
N SER A 47 -24.68 -10.34 8.13
CA SER A 47 -24.99 -8.90 7.91
C SER A 47 -24.74 -8.46 6.46
N LYS A 48 -25.16 -9.30 5.50
CA LYS A 48 -25.39 -8.92 4.10
C LYS A 48 -26.54 -7.89 3.91
N LYS A 49 -26.90 -7.12 4.94
CA LYS A 49 -28.00 -6.15 4.91
C LYS A 49 -27.48 -4.72 5.01
N HIS A 50 -27.03 -4.20 3.85
CA HIS A 50 -27.28 -2.82 3.43
C HIS A 50 -26.83 -1.71 4.38
N VAL A 51 -25.65 -1.83 4.97
CA VAL A 51 -24.90 -0.62 5.36
C VAL A 51 -24.27 -0.13 4.07
N ARG A 52 -24.66 1.05 3.59
CA ARG A 52 -23.90 1.75 2.55
C ARG A 52 -22.53 2.05 3.18
N VAL A 53 -21.59 1.12 3.03
CA VAL A 53 -20.23 1.23 3.53
C VAL A 53 -19.68 2.46 2.82
N VAL A 54 -19.59 3.56 3.57
CA VAL A 54 -18.91 4.76 3.09
C VAL A 54 -17.48 4.29 2.82
N PRO A 55 -17.00 4.34 1.57
CA PRO A 55 -15.64 3.92 1.27
C PRO A 55 -14.70 4.75 2.14
N SER A 56 -13.71 4.08 2.73
CA SER A 56 -12.71 4.78 3.52
C SER A 56 -11.99 5.81 2.65
N GLU A 57 -11.45 6.87 3.26
CA GLU A 57 -10.68 7.89 2.54
C GLU A 57 -9.55 7.25 1.70
N LEU A 58 -8.94 6.18 2.20
CA LEU A 58 -7.91 5.42 1.47
C LEU A 58 -8.45 4.70 0.24
N GLU A 59 -9.67 4.17 0.31
CA GLU A 59 -10.31 3.49 -0.81
C GLU A 59 -10.70 4.48 -1.92
N ILE A 60 -11.14 5.67 -1.53
CA ILE A 60 -11.40 6.79 -2.46
C ILE A 60 -10.08 7.21 -3.14
N ILE A 61 -9.02 7.44 -2.37
CA ILE A 61 -7.70 7.83 -2.90
C ILE A 61 -7.16 6.76 -3.86
N LYS A 62 -7.34 5.47 -3.51
CA LYS A 62 -6.90 4.35 -4.37
C LYS A 62 -7.63 4.35 -5.71
N GLN A 63 -8.96 4.51 -5.70
CA GLN A 63 -9.74 4.55 -6.94
C GLN A 63 -9.35 5.74 -7.83
N ASP A 64 -9.15 6.92 -7.23
CA ASP A 64 -8.69 8.11 -7.96
C ASP A 64 -7.29 7.91 -8.57
N PHE A 65 -6.39 7.24 -7.83
CA PHE A 65 -5.07 6.89 -8.34
C PHE A 65 -5.16 5.94 -9.54
N GLU A 66 -5.92 4.85 -9.43
CA GLU A 66 -6.12 3.89 -10.53
C GLU A 66 -6.72 4.57 -11.77
N ARG A 67 -7.69 5.46 -11.58
CA ARG A 67 -8.31 6.24 -12.67
C ARG A 67 -7.31 7.14 -13.38
N ARG A 68 -6.46 7.85 -12.62
CA ARG A 68 -5.41 8.71 -13.19
C ARG A 68 -4.35 7.88 -13.92
N ASN A 69 -3.97 6.74 -13.37
CA ASN A 69 -2.98 5.86 -13.97
C ASN A 69 -3.45 5.33 -15.33
N SER A 70 -4.70 4.85 -15.43
CA SER A 70 -5.27 4.39 -16.71
C SER A 70 -5.33 5.50 -17.77
N LYS A 71 -5.63 6.75 -17.35
CA LYS A 71 -5.62 7.89 -18.27
C LYS A 71 -4.20 8.18 -18.80
N LEU A 72 -3.18 8.03 -17.96
CA LEU A 72 -1.79 8.21 -18.36
C LEU A 72 -1.32 7.10 -19.29
N GLU A 73 -1.64 5.84 -19.00
CA GLU A 73 -1.32 4.70 -19.87
C GLU A 73 -1.90 4.89 -21.29
N LYS A 74 -3.15 5.34 -21.40
CA LYS A 74 -3.76 5.66 -22.70
C LYS A 74 -3.02 6.77 -23.45
N LYS A 75 -2.62 7.83 -22.74
CA LYS A 75 -1.83 8.92 -23.34
C LYS A 75 -0.46 8.45 -23.81
N ILE A 76 0.21 7.61 -23.03
CA ILE A 76 1.51 7.03 -23.40
C ILE A 76 1.36 6.23 -24.69
N LYS A 77 0.36 5.33 -24.74
CA LYS A 77 0.09 4.53 -25.93
C LYS A 77 -0.19 5.39 -27.17
N GLN A 78 -1.02 6.43 -27.02
CA GLN A 78 -1.29 7.36 -28.11
C GLN A 78 -0.02 8.06 -28.60
N MET A 79 0.84 8.54 -27.69
CA MET A 79 2.10 9.19 -28.06
C MET A 79 3.08 8.21 -28.74
N GLU A 80 3.09 6.94 -28.33
CA GLU A 80 3.89 5.90 -29.00
C GLU A 80 3.41 5.64 -30.42
N GLU A 81 2.09 5.57 -30.64
CA GLU A 81 1.48 5.44 -31.97
C GLU A 81 1.79 6.66 -32.85
N GLU A 82 1.60 7.88 -32.35
CA GLU A 82 1.94 9.12 -33.07
C GLU A 82 3.42 9.19 -33.44
N LYS A 83 4.32 8.81 -32.52
CA LYS A 83 5.76 8.73 -32.77
C LYS A 83 6.12 7.72 -33.87
N MET A 84 5.42 6.59 -33.95
CA MET A 84 5.64 5.60 -35.01
C MET A 84 5.15 6.11 -36.36
N ASN A 85 3.98 6.74 -36.42
CA ASN A 85 3.44 7.31 -37.66
C ASN A 85 4.36 8.41 -38.22
N LEU A 86 4.83 9.33 -37.37
CA LEU A 86 5.76 10.38 -37.79
C LEU A 86 7.09 9.85 -38.34
N LYS A 87 7.56 8.70 -37.85
CA LYS A 87 8.75 8.05 -38.42
C LYS A 87 8.49 7.49 -39.81
N LEU A 88 7.32 6.92 -40.05
CA LEU A 88 6.94 6.39 -41.36
C LEU A 88 6.78 7.52 -42.40
N ASP A 89 6.30 8.68 -41.99
CA ASP A 89 6.12 9.85 -42.87
C ASP A 89 7.46 10.52 -43.30
N MET A 90 8.57 10.24 -42.60
CA MET A 90 9.90 10.79 -42.91
C MET A 90 10.70 9.98 -43.94
N ASP A 91 10.32 8.73 -44.22
CA ASP A 91 11.03 7.83 -45.13
C ASP A 91 10.58 7.96 -46.62
N VAL A 92 10.19 9.17 -47.06
CA VAL A 92 9.84 9.53 -48.46
C VAL A 92 10.93 10.40 -49.07
#